data_AF-A0A9Q0GP55-F1
#
_entry.id   AF-A0A9Q0GP55-F1
#
_cell.length_a   1.000
_cell.length_b   1.000
_cell.length_c   1.000
_cell.angle_alpha   90.00
_cell.angle_beta   90.00
_cell.angle_gamma   90.00
#
_symmetry.space_group_name_H-M   'P 1'
#
loop_
_entity.id
_entity.type
_entity.pdbx_description
1 polymer ?
#
loop_
_entity_poly.entity_id
_entity_poly.type
_entity_poly.pdbx_seq_one_letter_code
_entity_poly.pdbx_strand_id
1 'polypeptide(L)'
;MVNDLHRNGFKAIWMLDPGIKYEKGYFVYDSGSEEDHWILKADGAPFTGEVWPGPCVFPDFTQAKTRLWWSKLVKEFCSNGVDGIWNDMNEPAVFKVVTKTMPETNIHKGDAELGGYQNHSYYHNVWFIQKSFFGNVLVSEYFLVILNLKALYMLINPQGS
;
A
#
# COMPACT_ATOMS: atom_id res chain seq x y z
N MET A 1 -2.22 24.12 13.98
CA MET A 1 -2.52 23.93 12.54
C MET A 1 -3.81 23.14 12.32
N VAL A 2 -3.87 21.84 12.60
CA VAL A 2 -5.09 21.02 12.39
C VAL A 2 -6.27 21.54 13.22
N ASN A 3 -6.05 21.82 14.51
CA ASN A 3 -7.07 22.43 15.38
C ASN A 3 -7.54 23.83 14.90
N ASP A 4 -6.73 24.54 14.11
CA ASP A 4 -7.11 25.84 13.55
C ASP A 4 -8.01 25.67 12.32
N LEU A 5 -7.71 24.66 11.49
CA LEU A 5 -8.54 24.27 10.35
C LEU A 5 -9.91 23.76 10.80
N HIS A 6 -9.94 22.90 11.82
CA HIS A 6 -11.18 22.38 12.41
C HIS A 6 -12.06 23.49 13.00
N ARG A 7 -11.46 24.48 13.67
CA ARG A 7 -12.19 25.65 14.20
C ARG A 7 -12.86 26.48 13.11
N ASN A 8 -12.35 26.43 11.89
CA ASN A 8 -12.92 27.10 10.72
C ASN A 8 -13.85 26.18 9.90
N GLY A 9 -14.19 24.99 10.41
CA GLY A 9 -15.10 24.04 9.75
C GLY A 9 -14.45 23.20 8.65
N PHE A 10 -13.14 23.31 8.44
CA PHE A 10 -12.42 22.52 7.44
C PHE A 10 -12.07 21.12 7.96
N LYS A 11 -11.83 20.21 7.02
CA LYS A 11 -11.40 18.82 7.26
C LYS A 11 -9.98 18.62 6.73
N ALA A 12 -9.14 17.90 7.46
CA ALA A 12 -7.77 17.62 7.08
C ALA A 12 -7.64 16.20 6.51
N ILE A 13 -7.31 16.10 5.22
CA ILE A 13 -7.01 14.83 4.54
C ILE A 13 -5.51 14.75 4.30
N TRP A 14 -4.87 13.68 4.74
CA TRP A 14 -3.43 13.48 4.57
C TRP A 14 -3.16 12.36 3.57
N MET A 15 -2.19 12.57 2.69
CA MET A 15 -1.80 11.62 1.65
C MET A 15 -0.79 10.61 2.20
N LEU A 16 -1.01 9.32 1.93
CA LEU A 16 -0.17 8.19 2.36
C LEU A 16 0.24 7.35 1.15
N ASP A 17 1.44 7.65 0.65
CA ASP A 17 2.10 6.86 -0.38
C ASP A 17 2.51 5.49 0.18
N PRO A 18 2.47 4.42 -0.64
CA PRO A 18 2.83 3.08 -0.18
C PRO A 18 4.35 2.87 -0.02
N GLY A 19 5.17 3.76 -0.61
CA GLY A 19 6.62 3.69 -0.51
C GLY A 19 7.11 4.26 0.81
N ILE A 20 7.76 3.42 1.62
CA ILE A 20 8.42 3.84 2.86
C ILE A 20 9.88 4.17 2.54
N LYS A 21 10.30 5.38 2.90
CA LYS A 21 11.66 5.84 2.66
C LYS A 21 12.68 4.85 3.23
N TYR A 22 13.63 4.44 2.38
CA TYR A 22 14.73 3.58 2.76
C TYR A 22 15.77 4.41 3.53
N GLU A 23 15.58 4.51 4.84
CA GLU A 23 16.42 5.34 5.72
C GLU A 23 16.57 4.67 7.08
N LYS A 24 17.79 4.22 7.42
CA LYS A 24 18.08 3.67 8.75
C LYS A 24 17.91 4.74 9.82
N GLY A 25 17.25 4.41 10.92
CA GLY A 25 16.89 5.35 11.99
C GLY A 25 15.50 5.98 11.78
N TYR A 26 14.86 5.77 10.62
CA TYR A 26 13.46 6.08 10.46
C TYR A 26 12.62 4.95 11.04
N PHE A 27 11.91 5.21 12.14
CA PHE A 27 11.22 4.18 12.91
C PHE A 27 10.27 3.28 12.10
N VAL A 28 9.62 3.79 11.05
CA VAL A 28 8.75 2.99 10.17
C VAL A 28 9.58 2.02 9.33
N TYR A 29 10.72 2.48 8.80
CA TYR A 29 11.64 1.62 8.08
C TYR A 29 12.29 0.58 9.00
N ASP A 30 12.71 0.99 10.20
CA ASP A 30 13.36 0.08 11.14
C ASP A 30 12.39 -1.00 11.63
N SER A 31 11.20 -0.62 12.11
CA SER A 31 10.17 -1.59 12.56
C SER A 31 9.70 -2.52 11.44
N GLY A 32 9.52 -1.99 10.22
CA GLY A 32 9.14 -2.81 9.07
C GLY A 32 10.22 -3.81 8.65
N SER A 33 11.49 -3.48 8.89
CA SER A 33 12.62 -4.37 8.62
C SER A 33 12.79 -5.43 9.69
N GLU A 34 12.59 -5.07 10.97
CA GLU A 34 12.65 -6.02 12.10
C GLU A 34 11.58 -7.12 12.01
N GLU A 35 10.38 -6.76 11.56
CA GLU A 35 9.25 -7.70 11.42
C GLU A 35 9.10 -8.31 10.01
N ASP A 36 10.06 -8.03 9.11
CA ASP A 36 10.14 -8.60 7.77
C ASP A 36 8.86 -8.37 6.92
N HIS A 37 8.46 -7.09 6.80
CA HIS A 37 7.23 -6.65 6.13
C HIS A 37 7.41 -6.31 4.64
N TRP A 38 8.62 -6.35 4.10
CA TRP A 38 8.90 -5.85 2.75
C TRP A 38 8.63 -6.87 1.64
N ILE A 39 8.20 -6.38 0.48
CA ILE A 39 8.26 -7.10 -0.80
C ILE A 39 9.72 -7.37 -1.14
N LEU A 40 10.01 -8.53 -1.69
CA LEU A 40 11.38 -8.96 -2.01
C LEU A 40 11.64 -8.91 -3.51
N LYS A 41 12.90 -8.79 -3.89
CA LYS A 41 13.38 -9.11 -5.24
C LYS A 41 13.53 -10.63 -5.39
N ALA A 42 13.78 -11.09 -6.61
CA ALA A 42 14.09 -12.49 -6.89
C ALA A 42 15.32 -13.05 -6.14
N ASP A 43 16.24 -12.18 -5.71
CA ASP A 43 17.41 -12.55 -4.90
C ASP A 43 17.12 -12.64 -3.40
N GLY A 44 15.89 -12.39 -2.97
CA GLY A 44 15.45 -12.43 -1.58
C GLY A 44 15.74 -11.16 -0.77
N ALA A 45 16.44 -10.16 -1.32
CA ALA A 45 16.61 -8.88 -0.64
C ALA A 45 15.35 -7.99 -0.79
N PRO A 46 15.08 -7.06 0.15
CA PRO A 46 13.98 -6.11 0.03
C PRO A 46 14.02 -5.36 -1.30
N PHE A 47 12.86 -5.25 -1.94
CA PHE A 47 12.71 -4.44 -3.15
C PHE A 47 12.77 -2.97 -2.80
N THR A 48 13.70 -2.27 -3.44
CA THR A 48 13.82 -0.81 -3.39
C THR A 48 13.44 -0.21 -4.72
N GLY A 49 12.50 0.72 -4.73
CA GLY A 49 12.09 1.49 -5.90
C GLY A 49 12.28 2.97 -5.67
N GLU A 50 12.62 3.71 -6.71
CA GLU A 50 12.67 5.17 -6.65
C GLU A 50 11.28 5.79 -6.85
N VAL A 51 10.84 6.54 -5.85
CA VAL A 51 9.60 7.35 -5.85
C VAL A 51 9.91 8.77 -5.31
N TRP A 52 8.88 9.57 -5.02
CA TRP A 52 9.03 10.99 -4.65
C TRP A 52 10.11 11.32 -3.60
N PRO A 53 10.27 10.58 -2.48
CA PRO A 53 11.31 10.86 -1.48
C PRO A 53 12.69 10.24 -1.80
N GLY A 54 12.86 9.63 -2.98
CA GLY A 54 14.04 8.87 -3.36
C GLY A 54 13.83 7.36 -3.20
N PRO A 55 14.83 6.59 -2.73
CA PRO A 55 14.72 5.15 -2.59
C PRO A 55 13.71 4.79 -1.48
N CYS A 56 12.74 3.93 -1.82
CA CYS A 56 11.73 3.42 -0.91
C CYS A 56 11.64 1.90 -0.96
N VAL A 57 11.30 1.31 0.18
CA VAL A 57 10.81 -0.06 0.28
C VAL A 57 9.29 -0.07 0.33
N PHE A 58 8.70 -1.22 0.01
CA PHE A 58 7.26 -1.35 -0.12
C PHE A 58 6.75 -2.46 0.80
N PRO A 59 5.79 -2.16 1.70
CA PRO A 59 5.14 -3.17 2.50
C PRO A 59 4.42 -4.19 1.63
N ASP A 60 4.55 -5.45 2.01
CA ASP A 60 3.83 -6.55 1.39
C ASP A 60 2.46 -6.74 2.04
N PHE A 61 1.45 -6.01 1.53
CA PHE A 61 0.09 -6.05 2.04
C PHE A 61 -0.64 -7.38 1.81
N THR A 62 -0.07 -8.32 1.06
CA THR A 62 -0.65 -9.68 0.94
C THR A 62 -0.47 -10.49 2.23
N GLN A 63 0.31 -9.99 3.20
CA GLN A 63 0.48 -10.60 4.52
C GLN A 63 -0.40 -9.94 5.58
N ALA A 64 -1.14 -10.74 6.33
CA ALA A 64 -1.98 -10.27 7.44
C ALA A 64 -1.16 -9.53 8.50
N LYS A 65 0.05 -10.02 8.80
CA LYS A 65 0.96 -9.35 9.73
C LYS A 65 1.32 -7.92 9.27
N THR A 66 1.54 -7.73 7.98
CA THR A 66 1.88 -6.42 7.41
C THR A 66 0.68 -5.49 7.43
N ARG A 67 -0.52 -5.98 7.11
CA ARG A 67 -1.77 -5.20 7.23
C ARG A 67 -2.00 -4.76 8.68
N LEU A 68 -1.73 -5.63 9.66
CA LEU A 68 -1.87 -5.32 11.08
C LEU A 68 -0.83 -4.28 11.54
N TRP A 69 0.45 -4.46 11.18
CA TRP A 69 1.51 -3.48 11.47
C TRP A 69 1.18 -2.10 10.90
N TRP A 70 0.79 -2.05 9.62
CA TRP A 70 0.37 -0.82 8.95
C TRP A 70 -0.82 -0.15 9.64
N SER A 71 -1.80 -0.94 10.08
CA SER A 71 -2.99 -0.41 10.76
C SER A 71 -2.65 0.30 12.07
N LYS A 72 -1.63 -0.16 12.80
CA LYS A 72 -1.16 0.48 14.04
C LYS A 72 -0.52 1.83 13.75
N LEU A 73 0.36 1.89 12.75
CA LEU A 73 1.00 3.14 12.30
C LEU A 73 -0.04 4.17 11.85
N VAL A 74 -1.00 3.74 11.04
CA VAL A 74 -2.07 4.61 10.56
C VAL A 74 -2.97 5.08 11.71
N LYS A 75 -3.28 4.23 12.68
CA LYS A 75 -4.06 4.62 13.86
C LYS A 75 -3.34 5.70 14.68
N GLU A 76 -2.05 5.54 14.92
CA GLU A 76 -1.23 6.54 15.60
C GLU A 76 -1.18 7.85 14.82
N PHE A 77 -1.00 7.76 13.49
CA PHE A 77 -0.99 8.92 12.61
C PHE A 77 -2.31 9.70 12.63
N CYS A 78 -3.46 9.00 12.55
CA CYS A 78 -4.80 9.60 12.63
C CYS A 78 -5.08 10.28 13.97
N SER A 79 -4.46 9.83 15.07
CA SER A 79 -4.63 10.45 16.38
C SER A 79 -4.14 11.91 16.44
N ASN A 80 -3.40 12.36 15.43
CA ASN A 80 -2.98 13.76 15.28
C ASN A 80 -4.07 14.70 14.71
N GLY A 81 -5.33 14.25 14.63
CA GLY A 81 -6.49 15.06 14.22
C GLY A 81 -6.82 15.01 12.73
N VAL A 82 -6.39 13.96 12.04
CA VAL A 82 -6.66 13.75 10.61
C VAL A 82 -8.10 13.23 10.43
N ASP A 83 -8.86 13.82 9.51
CA ASP A 83 -10.25 13.42 9.23
C ASP A 83 -10.36 12.35 8.12
N GLY A 84 -9.29 12.11 7.36
CA GLY A 84 -9.27 11.09 6.31
C GLY A 84 -7.89 10.88 5.68
N ILE A 85 -7.74 9.76 4.96
CA ILE A 85 -6.49 9.39 4.29
C ILE A 85 -6.73 9.31 2.79
N TRP A 86 -5.83 9.92 2.01
CA TRP A 86 -5.75 9.72 0.58
C TRP A 86 -4.62 8.74 0.25
N ASN A 87 -4.96 7.58 -0.32
CA ASN A 87 -4.00 6.65 -0.88
C ASN A 87 -3.76 7.00 -2.36
N ASP A 88 -2.55 7.41 -2.74
CA ASP A 88 -2.15 7.68 -4.12
C ASP A 88 -1.06 6.68 -4.60
N MET A 89 -0.82 6.60 -5.91
CA MET A 89 0.27 5.81 -6.55
C MET A 89 0.25 4.30 -6.29
N ASN A 90 -0.92 3.68 -6.32
CA ASN A 90 -1.21 2.37 -5.73
C ASN A 90 -1.15 1.18 -6.71
N GLU A 91 -0.64 1.37 -7.91
CA GLU A 91 -0.50 0.34 -8.96
C GLU A 91 0.56 -0.73 -8.69
N PRO A 92 1.58 -0.60 -7.80
CA PRO A 92 2.28 0.58 -7.27
C PRO A 92 3.14 1.28 -8.32
N ALA A 93 3.09 2.61 -8.39
CA ALA A 93 3.89 3.34 -9.36
C ALA A 93 5.37 3.41 -8.98
N VAL A 94 6.25 2.97 -9.89
CA VAL A 94 7.71 3.03 -9.74
C VAL A 94 8.29 3.84 -10.89
N PHE A 95 8.94 4.96 -10.62
CA PHE A 95 9.23 5.96 -11.67
C PHE A 95 10.30 5.53 -12.68
N LYS A 96 11.27 4.70 -12.26
CA LYS A 96 12.45 4.34 -13.07
C LYS A 96 12.42 2.94 -13.69
N VAL A 97 11.28 2.27 -13.70
CA VAL A 97 11.12 0.97 -14.38
C VAL A 97 10.27 1.12 -15.64
N VAL A 98 10.54 0.31 -16.66
CA VAL A 98 9.93 0.41 -18.01
C VAL A 98 8.40 0.33 -17.95
N THR A 99 7.87 -0.51 -17.07
CA THR A 99 6.44 -0.72 -16.88
C THR A 99 5.78 0.31 -15.98
N LYS A 100 6.57 1.22 -15.38
CA LYS A 100 6.13 2.17 -14.33
C LYS A 100 5.50 1.51 -13.10
N THR A 101 5.68 0.20 -12.91
CA THR A 101 5.17 -0.58 -11.77
C THR A 101 6.20 -1.64 -11.34
N MET A 102 6.02 -2.27 -10.19
CA MET A 102 6.96 -3.27 -9.68
C MET A 102 7.28 -4.37 -10.71
N PRO A 103 8.55 -4.83 -10.78
CA PRO A 103 8.91 -5.96 -11.62
C PRO A 103 8.06 -7.19 -11.30
N GLU A 104 7.58 -7.89 -12.32
CA GLU A 104 6.78 -9.12 -12.14
C GLU A 104 7.51 -10.20 -11.35
N THR A 105 8.85 -10.18 -11.38
CA THR A 105 9.73 -11.11 -10.67
C THR A 105 9.90 -10.80 -9.19
N ASN A 106 9.34 -9.70 -8.69
CA ASN A 106 9.31 -9.44 -7.25
C ASN A 106 8.49 -10.51 -6.54
N ILE A 107 8.87 -10.84 -5.32
CA ILE A 107 8.29 -11.93 -4.54
C ILE A 107 7.45 -11.33 -3.41
N HIS A 108 6.21 -11.80 -3.34
CA HIS A 108 5.29 -11.59 -2.23
C HIS A 108 5.23 -12.85 -1.37
N LYS A 109 5.12 -12.66 -0.07
CA LYS A 109 5.04 -13.75 0.92
C LYS A 109 3.60 -13.90 1.39
N GLY A 110 2.67 -13.93 0.44
CA GLY A 110 1.23 -13.92 0.72
C GLY A 110 0.81 -14.97 1.73
N ASP A 111 -0.24 -14.66 2.50
CA ASP A 111 -0.85 -15.64 3.39
C ASP A 111 -1.32 -16.88 2.58
N ALA A 112 -1.34 -18.06 3.19
CA ALA A 112 -1.61 -19.32 2.47
C ALA A 112 -2.98 -19.31 1.78
N GLU A 113 -3.99 -18.70 2.42
CA GLU A 113 -5.34 -18.51 1.90
C GLU A 113 -5.40 -17.58 0.67
N LEU A 114 -4.38 -16.75 0.46
CA LEU A 114 -4.25 -15.86 -0.69
C LEU A 114 -3.35 -16.44 -1.79
N GLY A 115 -2.82 -17.66 -1.64
CA GLY A 115 -1.96 -18.30 -2.64
C GLY A 115 -0.48 -18.46 -2.25
N GLY A 116 -0.09 -18.02 -1.05
CA GLY A 116 1.24 -18.25 -0.50
C GLY A 116 2.36 -17.40 -1.15
N TYR A 117 3.57 -17.94 -1.16
CA TYR A 117 4.71 -17.30 -1.83
C TYR A 117 4.52 -17.29 -3.34
N GLN A 118 4.38 -16.10 -3.93
CA GLN A 118 4.21 -15.93 -5.37
C GLN A 118 4.92 -14.70 -5.90
N ASN A 119 5.08 -14.67 -7.21
CA ASN A 119 5.57 -13.51 -7.94
C ASN A 119 4.54 -12.37 -7.96
N HIS A 120 5.01 -11.15 -8.18
CA HIS A 120 4.19 -9.95 -8.22
C HIS A 120 3.12 -10.02 -9.31
N SER A 121 3.37 -10.71 -10.43
CA SER A 121 2.35 -10.94 -11.46
C SER A 121 1.07 -11.62 -10.94
N TYR A 122 1.19 -12.49 -9.93
CA TYR A 122 0.04 -13.15 -9.30
C TYR A 122 -0.78 -12.17 -8.45
N TYR A 123 -0.11 -11.24 -7.76
CA TYR A 123 -0.74 -10.31 -6.82
C TYR A 123 -0.97 -8.91 -7.37
N HIS A 124 -0.53 -8.61 -8.60
CA HIS A 124 -0.46 -7.27 -9.17
C HIS A 124 -1.73 -6.44 -8.92
N ASN A 125 -2.89 -6.99 -9.28
CA ASN A 125 -4.18 -6.31 -9.13
C ASN A 125 -4.79 -6.41 -7.72
N VAL A 126 -4.33 -7.37 -6.91
CA VAL A 126 -4.88 -7.65 -5.57
C VAL A 126 -4.10 -6.89 -4.49
N TRP A 127 -2.84 -6.59 -4.73
CA TRP A 127 -1.96 -5.89 -3.79
C TRP A 127 -2.56 -4.54 -3.35
N PHE A 128 -3.15 -3.79 -4.29
CA PHE A 128 -3.87 -2.56 -3.98
C PHE A 128 -5.11 -2.78 -3.11
N ILE A 129 -5.92 -3.79 -3.46
CA ILE A 129 -7.14 -4.11 -2.73
C ILE A 129 -6.79 -4.41 -1.27
N GLN A 130 -5.73 -5.20 -1.04
CA GLN A 130 -5.27 -5.55 0.31
C GLN A 130 -4.76 -4.34 1.13
N LYS A 131 -4.18 -3.31 0.48
CA LYS A 131 -3.82 -2.04 1.15
C LYS A 131 -5.06 -1.28 1.64
N SER A 132 -6.16 -1.36 0.90
CA SER A 132 -7.39 -0.59 1.18
C SER A 132 -8.20 -1.15 2.35
N PHE A 133 -7.87 -2.35 2.84
CA PHE A 133 -8.51 -2.98 4.00
C PHE A 133 -7.69 -2.77 5.28
N PHE A 134 -8.29 -2.07 6.24
CA PHE A 134 -7.79 -1.95 7.61
C PHE A 134 -8.61 -2.88 8.52
N GLY A 135 -8.20 -4.16 8.62
CA GLY A 135 -9.06 -5.19 9.20
C GLY A 135 -10.30 -5.42 8.32
N ASN A 136 -11.50 -5.39 8.91
CA ASN A 136 -12.78 -5.42 8.17
C ASN A 136 -13.30 -4.02 7.75
N VAL A 137 -12.52 -2.97 7.97
CA VAL A 137 -12.94 -1.59 7.72
C VAL A 137 -12.32 -1.09 6.42
N LEU A 138 -13.18 -0.82 5.43
CA LEU A 138 -12.87 -0.07 4.22
C LEU A 138 -12.57 1.38 4.61
N VAL A 139 -11.43 1.93 4.19
CA VAL A 139 -11.17 3.36 4.34
C VAL A 139 -11.78 4.11 3.15
N SER A 140 -12.83 4.88 3.49
CA SER A 140 -13.59 5.87 2.70
C SER A 140 -14.63 5.34 1.70
N GLU A 141 -15.91 5.58 2.04
CA GLU A 141 -17.09 5.33 1.19
C GLU A 141 -17.16 6.19 -0.08
N TYR A 142 -16.33 7.23 -0.21
CA TYR A 142 -16.34 8.10 -1.40
C TYR A 142 -15.64 7.52 -2.62
N PHE A 143 -14.94 6.39 -2.47
CA PHE A 143 -14.24 5.71 -3.56
C PHE A 143 -15.03 4.55 -4.19
N LEU A 144 -16.08 4.05 -3.52
CA LEU A 144 -16.74 2.80 -3.92
C LEU A 144 -17.50 2.90 -5.25
N VAL A 145 -17.93 4.10 -5.66
CA VAL A 145 -18.84 4.25 -6.81
C VAL A 145 -18.12 4.08 -8.16
N ILE A 146 -16.82 4.43 -8.25
CA ILE A 146 -16.07 4.33 -9.52
C ILE A 146 -15.40 2.96 -9.69
N LEU A 147 -14.99 2.32 -8.58
CA LEU A 147 -14.21 1.07 -8.62
C LEU A 147 -15.08 -0.19 -8.77
N ASN A 148 -16.31 -0.20 -8.24
CA ASN A 148 -17.16 -1.39 -8.32
C ASN A 148 -17.54 -1.73 -9.77
N LEU A 149 -17.64 -0.73 -10.66
CA LEU A 149 -17.96 -0.98 -12.07
C LEU A 149 -16.77 -1.54 -12.87
N LYS A 150 -15.54 -1.14 -12.57
CA LYS A 150 -14.34 -1.61 -13.30
C LYS A 150 -13.85 -2.98 -12.84
N ALA A 151 -13.88 -3.24 -11.53
CA ALA A 151 -13.52 -4.54 -10.98
C ALA A 151 -14.57 -5.61 -11.34
N LEU A 152 -15.86 -5.27 -11.30
CA LEU A 152 -16.91 -6.14 -11.79
C LEU A 152 -16.74 -6.38 -13.30
N TYR A 153 -16.50 -5.35 -14.11
CA TYR A 153 -16.27 -5.51 -15.56
C TYR A 153 -15.13 -6.49 -15.91
N MET A 154 -14.01 -6.47 -15.18
CA MET A 154 -12.89 -7.38 -15.41
C MET A 154 -13.15 -8.81 -14.89
N LEU A 155 -13.98 -8.97 -13.85
CA LEU A 155 -14.41 -10.29 -13.37
C LEU A 155 -15.42 -10.96 -14.33
N ILE A 156 -16.25 -10.19 -15.03
CA ILE A 156 -17.22 -10.74 -16.01
C ILE A 156 -16.56 -10.98 -17.38
N ASN A 157 -15.48 -10.25 -17.72
CA ASN A 157 -14.78 -10.37 -19.01
C ASN A 157 -13.28 -10.65 -18.82
N PRO A 158 -12.89 -11.90 -18.50
CA PRO A 158 -11.49 -12.28 -18.25
C PRO A 158 -10.61 -12.35 -19.52
N GLN A 159 -11.13 -11.99 -20.70
CA GLN A 159 -10.41 -11.98 -21.97
C GLN A 159 -10.68 -10.63 -22.65
N GLY A 160 -9.79 -9.67 -22.42
CA GLY A 160 -9.95 -8.27 -22.84
C GLY A 160 -8.72 -7.68 -23.51
N SER A 161 -8.04 -8.45 -24.36
CA SER A 161 -7.47 -8.05 -25.66
C SER A 161 -6.92 -9.27 -26.37
#